data_AF-A0A0X3UXB1-F1
#
_entry.id   AF-A0A0X3UXB1-F1
#
_cell.length_a   1.000
_cell.length_b   1.000
_cell.length_c   1.000
_cell.angle_alpha   90.00
_cell.angle_beta   90.00
_cell.angle_gamma   90.00
#
_symmetry.space_group_name_H-M   'P 1'
#
loop_
_entity.id
_entity.type
_entity.pdbx_description
1 polymer ?
#
loop_
_entity_poly.entity_id
_entity_poly.type
_entity_poly.pdbx_seq_one_letter_code
_entity_poly.pdbx_strand_id
1 'polypeptide(L)' 'MSGHSPDPDPRKTPGLEPGGGVPPGETPPAESGTGTETGPRHKAKGGWSKGPTVVIGIVVVLCVAFFIAYAVIVAG' A
#
# COMPACT_ATOMS: atom_id res chain seq x y z
N MET A 1 -12.24 -42.37 13.82
CA MET A 1 -11.55 -41.08 13.99
C MET A 1 -10.18 -41.34 14.58
N SER A 2 -9.12 -41.18 13.77
CA SER A 2 -7.73 -41.08 14.25
C SER A 2 -6.97 -40.28 13.19
N GLY A 3 -6.76 -39.00 13.47
CA GLY A 3 -6.15 -38.05 12.53
C GLY A 3 -4.72 -38.46 12.21
N HIS A 4 -4.42 -38.51 10.93
CA HIS A 4 -3.06 -38.63 10.44
C HIS A 4 -2.38 -37.27 10.66
N SER A 5 -1.62 -37.13 11.75
CA SER A 5 -0.77 -35.97 11.98
C SER A 5 0.27 -35.89 10.85
N PRO A 6 0.29 -34.83 10.03
CA PRO A 6 1.13 -34.73 8.85
C PRO A 6 2.49 -34.13 9.23
N ASP A 7 3.11 -34.60 10.31
CA ASP A 7 4.41 -34.07 10.72
C ASP A 7 5.52 -34.76 9.92
N PRO A 8 6.25 -34.05 9.03
CA PRO A 8 7.31 -34.66 8.24
C PRO A 8 8.52 -35.00 9.11
N ASP A 9 9.07 -36.20 8.92
CA ASP A 9 10.30 -36.67 9.57
C ASP A 9 11.42 -35.62 9.40
N PRO A 10 12.00 -35.08 10.49
CA PRO A 10 13.02 -34.02 10.45
C PRO A 10 14.28 -34.40 9.66
N ARG A 11 14.50 -35.70 9.43
CA ARG A 11 15.62 -36.24 8.63
C ARG A 11 15.37 -36.17 7.12
N LYS A 12 14.15 -35.83 6.70
CA LYS A 12 13.72 -35.72 5.30
C LYS A 12 13.34 -34.30 4.88
N THR A 13 13.41 -33.31 5.77
CA THR A 13 13.33 -31.88 5.43
C THR A 13 14.73 -31.33 5.21
N PRO A 14 15.12 -30.98 3.96
CA PRO A 14 16.37 -30.25 3.75
C PRO A 14 16.27 -28.86 4.38
N GLY A 15 17.24 -28.49 5.23
CA GLY A 15 17.51 -27.09 5.56
C GLY A 15 17.20 -26.58 6.98
N LEU A 16 17.26 -27.40 8.03
CA LEU A 16 17.39 -26.89 9.41
C LEU A 16 18.61 -27.50 10.09
N GLU A 17 19.75 -26.83 9.99
CA GLU A 17 20.86 -27.05 10.92
C GLU A 17 20.34 -26.89 12.36
N PRO A 18 20.71 -27.79 13.30
CA PRO A 18 20.46 -27.62 14.73
C PRO A 18 21.22 -26.38 15.26
N GLY A 19 20.70 -25.19 15.03
CA GLY A 19 21.42 -23.96 15.31
C GLY A 19 20.66 -22.66 15.14
N GLY A 20 19.41 -22.67 14.63
CA GLY A 20 18.47 -21.53 14.74
C GLY A 20 19.04 -20.16 14.38
N GLY A 21 19.97 -20.10 13.43
CA GLY A 21 20.67 -18.87 13.06
C GLY A 21 20.28 -18.45 11.66
N VAL A 22 19.55 -17.34 11.56
CA VAL A 22 19.38 -16.62 10.30
C VAL A 22 20.66 -15.85 9.98
N PRO A 23 21.16 -15.87 8.73
CA PRO A 23 22.32 -15.09 8.33
C PRO A 23 22.13 -13.60 8.64
N PRO A 24 23.17 -12.86 9.11
CA PRO A 24 23.08 -11.42 9.34
C PRO A 24 22.88 -10.65 8.02
N GLY A 25 21.61 -10.46 7.68
CA GLY A 25 21.10 -9.60 6.61
C GLY A 25 19.66 -9.18 6.90
N GLU A 26 19.17 -9.46 8.11
CA GLU A 26 17.82 -9.17 8.58
C GLU A 26 17.72 -7.78 9.19
N THR A 27 18.07 -6.77 8.40
CA THR A 27 17.30 -5.54 8.53
C THR A 27 16.12 -5.71 7.58
N PRO A 28 14.88 -5.84 8.08
CA PRO A 28 13.73 -5.52 7.26
C PRO A 28 14.01 -4.17 6.61
N PRO A 29 13.81 -4.00 5.29
CA PRO A 29 13.99 -2.70 4.67
C PRO A 29 13.17 -1.69 5.47
N ALA A 30 13.79 -0.59 5.88
CA ALA A 30 13.09 0.53 6.47
C ALA A 30 12.23 1.18 5.37
N GLU A 31 11.12 0.55 5.00
CA GLU A 31 10.17 1.12 4.04
C GLU A 31 9.23 2.05 4.81
N SER A 32 9.79 3.15 5.29
CA SER A 32 9.03 4.38 5.46
C SER A 32 8.56 4.82 4.08
N GLY A 33 7.29 4.53 3.77
CA GLY A 33 6.56 5.27 2.75
C GLY A 33 6.18 4.47 1.51
N THR A 34 4.87 4.52 1.23
CA THR A 34 4.24 4.35 -0.08
C THR A 34 4.27 2.96 -0.72
N GLY A 35 3.21 2.18 -0.44
CA GLY A 35 2.43 1.49 -1.47
C GLY A 35 3.03 0.26 -2.15
N THR A 36 2.63 -0.93 -1.66
CA THR A 36 2.30 -2.14 -2.45
C THR A 36 3.15 -2.44 -3.71
N GLU A 37 4.29 -3.11 -3.56
CA GLU A 37 5.09 -3.63 -4.70
C GLU A 37 5.63 -5.08 -4.47
N THR A 38 4.82 -6.03 -3.97
CA THR A 38 5.19 -7.47 -3.89
C THR A 38 4.18 -8.41 -4.54
N GLY A 39 3.78 -8.10 -5.77
CA GLY A 39 3.00 -8.97 -6.65
C GLY A 39 3.19 -8.58 -8.11
N PRO A 40 2.80 -9.41 -9.11
CA PRO A 40 2.93 -9.08 -10.53
C PRO A 40 2.45 -7.65 -10.76
N ARG A 41 3.35 -6.76 -11.21
CA ARG A 41 3.06 -5.33 -11.39
C ARG A 41 1.80 -5.20 -12.23
N HIS A 42 0.66 -4.99 -11.59
CA HIS A 42 -0.54 -4.59 -12.28
C HIS A 42 -0.20 -3.22 -12.82
N LYS A 43 0.00 -3.13 -14.15
CA LYS A 43 0.21 -1.85 -14.81
C LYS A 43 -0.90 -0.94 -14.33
N ALA A 44 -0.56 0.05 -13.49
CA ALA A 44 -1.51 1.06 -13.09
C ALA A 44 -2.11 1.59 -14.39
N LYS A 45 -3.42 1.38 -14.58
CA LYS A 45 -4.10 1.74 -15.83
C LYS A 45 -3.76 3.22 -16.07
N GLY A 46 -3.05 3.52 -17.17
CA GLY A 46 -2.35 4.79 -17.42
C GLY A 46 -3.24 6.06 -17.52
N GLY A 47 -4.45 6.03 -16.97
CA GLY A 47 -5.39 7.14 -16.88
C GLY A 47 -5.83 7.49 -15.45
N TRP A 48 -5.44 6.73 -14.41
CA TRP A 48 -5.94 6.98 -13.05
C TRP A 48 -5.39 8.27 -12.42
N SER A 49 -4.28 8.83 -12.92
CA SER A 49 -3.77 10.12 -12.43
C SER A 49 -4.64 11.31 -12.83
N LYS A 50 -5.28 11.27 -14.01
CA LYS A 50 -6.07 12.42 -14.51
C LYS A 50 -7.39 12.60 -13.78
N GLY A 51 -8.04 11.52 -13.37
CA GLY A 51 -9.35 11.56 -12.69
C GLY A 51 -9.32 12.39 -11.40
N PRO A 52 -8.47 12.03 -10.41
CA PRO A 52 -8.32 12.78 -9.17
C PRO A 52 -7.91 14.25 -9.40
N THR A 53 -6.99 14.52 -10.34
CA THR A 53 -6.58 15.89 -10.65
C THR A 53 -7.75 16.76 -11.15
N VAL A 54 -8.59 16.23 -12.05
CA VAL A 54 -9.78 16.94 -12.53
C VAL A 54 -10.77 17.19 -11.40
N VAL A 55 -11.02 16.19 -10.55
CA VAL A 55 -11.93 16.31 -9.40
C VAL A 55 -11.44 17.40 -8.44
N ILE A 56 -10.15 17.39 -8.10
CA ILE A 56 -9.56 18.41 -7.22
C ILE A 56 -9.69 19.79 -7.86
N GLY A 57 -9.42 19.93 -9.17
CA GLY A 57 -9.59 21.19 -9.90
C GLY A 57 -11.01 21.75 -9.81
N ILE A 58 -12.03 20.90 -9.97
CA ILE A 58 -13.44 21.30 -9.83
C ILE A 58 -13.72 21.78 -8.41
N VAL A 59 -13.27 21.04 -7.39
CA VAL A 59 -13.47 21.41 -5.98
C VAL A 59 -12.84 22.78 -5.69
N VAL A 60 -11.63 23.04 -6.16
CA VAL A 60 -10.96 24.34 -5.98
C VAL A 60 -11.77 25.47 -6.60
N VAL A 61 -12.27 25.30 -7.83
CA VAL A 61 -13.10 26.32 -8.51
C VAL A 61 -14.37 26.60 -7.72
N LEU A 62 -15.05 25.56 -7.21
CA LEU A 62 -16.25 25.71 -6.39
C LEU A 62 -15.96 26.45 -5.08
N CYS A 63 -14.86 26.12 -4.40
CA CYS A 63 -14.44 26.82 -3.19
C CYS A 63 -14.18 28.32 -3.47
N VAL A 64 -13.44 28.64 -4.54
CA VAL A 64 -13.16 30.04 -4.91
C VAL A 64 -14.46 30.79 -5.21
N ALA A 65 -15.36 30.20 -6.00
CA ALA A 65 -16.65 30.81 -6.31
C ALA A 65 -17.49 31.07 -5.05
N PHE A 66 -17.51 30.11 -4.11
CA PHE A 66 -18.19 30.26 -2.83
C PHE A 66 -17.64 31.44 -2.02
N PHE A 67 -16.32 31.55 -1.88
CA PHE A 67 -15.70 32.64 -1.13
C PHE A 67 -15.96 34.00 -1.78
N ILE A 68 -15.93 34.09 -3.10
CA ILE A 68 -16.27 35.32 -3.82
C ILE A 68 -17.72 35.71 -3.54
N ALA A 69 -18.67 34.77 -3.69
CA ALA A 69 -20.08 35.03 -3.41
C ALA A 69 -20.32 35.45 -1.96
N TYR A 70 -19.70 34.75 -1.01
CA TYR A 70 -19.77 35.08 0.42
C TYR A 70 -19.21 36.47 0.72
N ALA A 71 -18.04 36.81 0.15
CA ALA A 71 -17.44 38.12 0.31
C ALA A 71 -18.34 39.23 -0.23
N VAL A 72 -18.98 39.02 -1.39
CA VAL A 72 -19.96 39.98 -1.94
C VAL A 72 -21.17 40.15 -1.03
N ILE A 73 -21.71 39.06 -0.46
CA ILE A 73 -22.86 39.11 0.45
C ILE A 73 -22.51 39.79 1.77
N VAL A 74 -21.30 39.61 2.28
CA VAL A 74 -20.88 40.16 3.58
C VAL A 74 -20.37 41.61 3.46
N ALA A 75 -19.72 41.95 2.35
CA ALA A 75 -19.14 43.28 2.13
C ALA A 75 -20.07 44.25 1.40
N GLY A 76 -21.16 43.75 0.80
CA GLY A 76 -22.22 44.57 0.18
C GLY A 76 -23.38 44.79 1.12
#